data_AF-A0A820Y667-F1
#
_entry.id   AF-A0A820Y667-F1
#
_cell.length_a   1.000
_cell.length_b   1.000
_cell.length_c   1.000
_cell.angle_alpha   90.00
_cell.angle_beta   90.00
_cell.angle_gamma   90.00
#
_symmetry.space_group_name_H-M   'P 1'
#
loop_
_entity.id
_entity.type
_entity.pdbx_description
1 polymer ?
#
loop_
_entity_poly.entity_id
_entity_poly.type
_entity_poly.pdbx_seq_one_letter_code
_entity_poly.pdbx_strand_id
1 'polypeptide(L)'
;NEVGVDLNRCISYAHTSSVLQFVCGLGPRKATHLVKYFKQNNLQLENRTFLVVTYNMGKCVFSNSAGFIKINTDAMKQSDSYIEILDSTRIHPEAYDWARKMAVDALDIEESSEMEPSAALEQIFQNSERLKDLDLDAFAVELKNTMYGDQSITLYDIRAELTHRYKDVRIRYEPPTPEDLFHFITKETPATFHLGKLIQCQVFDFARKLPTPSQLEAA
;
A
#
# COMPACT_ATOMS: atom_id res chain seq x y z
N ASN A 1 -1.30 3.96 7.85
CA ASN A 1 0.06 3.38 7.95
C ASN A 1 0.20 2.17 7.02
N GLU A 2 -0.63 1.13 7.13
CA GLU A 2 -0.57 -0.07 6.25
C GLU A 2 -0.50 0.22 4.74
N VAL A 3 -1.30 1.17 4.24
CA VAL A 3 -1.32 1.55 2.81
C VAL A 3 -0.12 2.40 2.39
N GLY A 4 0.59 3.01 3.35
CA GLY A 4 1.64 3.98 3.09
C GLY A 4 1.14 5.31 2.54
N VAL A 5 2.05 6.28 2.47
CA VAL A 5 1.80 7.59 1.88
C VAL A 5 2.98 7.96 0.98
N ASP A 6 2.69 8.28 -0.28
CA ASP A 6 3.67 8.82 -1.22
C ASP A 6 3.78 10.33 -1.02
N LEU A 7 4.93 10.77 -0.49
CA LEU A 7 5.15 12.19 -0.17
C LEU A 7 5.20 13.06 -1.43
N ASN A 8 5.82 12.57 -2.50
CA ASN A 8 5.93 13.29 -3.77
C ASN A 8 4.54 13.52 -4.36
N ARG A 9 3.66 12.51 -4.29
CA ARG A 9 2.25 12.67 -4.67
C ARG A 9 1.53 13.72 -3.82
N CYS A 10 1.75 13.75 -2.51
CA CYS A 10 1.18 14.78 -1.62
C CYS A 10 1.67 16.20 -1.96
N ILE A 11 2.90 16.34 -2.43
CA ILE A 11 3.48 17.62 -2.88
C ILE A 11 2.81 18.04 -4.20
N SER A 12 2.74 17.15 -5.19
CA SER A 12 2.14 17.45 -6.49
C SER A 12 0.63 17.70 -6.44
N TYR A 13 -0.10 16.92 -5.63
CA TYR A 13 -1.57 16.94 -5.59
C TYR A 13 -2.11 17.25 -4.19
N ALA A 14 -2.61 18.47 -4.00
CA ALA A 14 -3.10 18.96 -2.70
C ALA A 14 -4.17 18.05 -2.06
N HIS A 15 -5.09 17.48 -2.85
CA HIS A 15 -6.15 16.60 -2.36
C HIS A 15 -5.63 15.28 -1.75
N THR A 16 -4.38 14.90 -2.04
CA THR A 16 -3.75 13.71 -1.46
C THR A 16 -2.93 14.01 -0.21
N SER A 17 -2.71 15.28 0.14
CA SER A 17 -1.88 15.65 1.29
C SER A 17 -2.54 15.41 2.65
N SER A 18 -3.88 15.35 2.70
CA SER A 18 -4.64 15.26 3.95
C SER A 18 -4.39 13.96 4.73
N VAL A 19 -3.95 12.89 4.08
CA VAL A 19 -3.66 11.61 4.74
C VAL A 19 -2.33 11.62 5.50
N LEU A 20 -1.41 12.52 5.15
CA LEU A 20 -0.06 12.58 5.71
C LEU A 20 -0.06 12.85 7.23
N GLN A 21 -1.08 13.57 7.72
CA GLN A 21 -1.23 13.86 9.15
C GLN A 21 -1.49 12.61 10.01
N PHE A 22 -1.93 11.50 9.40
CA PHE A 22 -2.24 10.25 10.09
C PHE A 22 -1.08 9.24 10.03
N VAL A 23 0.04 9.60 9.40
CA VAL A 23 1.25 8.79 9.46
C VAL A 23 1.84 8.89 10.87
N CYS A 24 2.21 7.76 11.46
CA CYS A 24 2.79 7.75 12.81
C CYS A 24 4.07 8.62 12.88
N GLY A 25 4.23 9.32 14.00
CA GLY A 25 5.26 10.35 14.18
C GLY A 25 4.89 11.73 13.61
N LEU A 26 3.98 11.78 12.62
CA LEU A 26 3.41 13.00 12.07
C LEU A 26 2.10 13.37 12.78
N GLY A 27 1.63 14.56 12.44
CA GLY A 27 0.40 15.17 12.93
C GLY A 27 0.08 16.39 12.07
N PRO A 28 -1.05 17.08 12.28
CA PRO A 28 -1.51 18.12 11.37
C PRO A 28 -0.48 19.23 11.16
N ARG A 29 0.20 19.67 12.23
CA ARG A 29 1.25 20.69 12.16
C ARG A 29 2.50 20.21 11.40
N LYS A 30 3.00 19.01 11.73
CA LYS A 30 4.21 18.45 11.11
C LYS A 30 4.00 18.11 9.64
N ALA A 31 2.86 17.51 9.29
CA ALA A 31 2.51 17.17 7.92
C ALA A 31 2.38 18.43 7.04
N THR A 32 1.68 19.45 7.53
CA THR A 32 1.55 20.73 6.82
C THR A 32 2.90 21.39 6.61
N HIS A 33 3.76 21.41 7.65
CA HIS A 33 5.10 21.97 7.55
C HIS A 33 5.98 21.21 6.55
N LEU A 34 5.94 19.87 6.58
CA LEU A 34 6.70 19.01 5.68
C LEU A 34 6.34 19.29 4.21
N VAL A 35 5.05 19.29 3.86
CA VAL A 35 4.60 19.59 2.48
C VAL A 35 4.98 21.01 2.08
N LYS A 36 4.80 21.99 2.99
CA LYS A 36 5.16 23.39 2.72
C LYS A 36 6.65 23.54 2.45
N TYR A 37 7.51 22.90 3.24
CA TYR A 37 8.95 22.96 3.08
C TYR A 37 9.39 22.43 1.70
N PHE A 38 8.90 21.26 1.29
CA PHE A 38 9.26 20.70 -0.01
C PHE A 38 8.77 21.58 -1.18
N LYS A 39 7.56 22.14 -1.08
CA LYS A 39 7.03 23.08 -2.09
C LYS A 39 7.84 24.36 -2.20
N GLN A 40 8.18 24.98 -1.06
CA GLN A 40 8.88 26.26 -1.04
C GLN A 40 10.32 26.17 -1.57
N ASN A 41 10.96 25.03 -1.36
CA ASN A 41 12.34 24.78 -1.81
C ASN A 41 12.40 24.06 -3.17
N ASN A 42 11.24 23.79 -3.80
CA ASN A 42 11.14 23.02 -5.05
C ASN A 42 11.89 21.67 -4.99
N LEU A 43 11.73 20.95 -3.88
CA LEU A 43 12.41 19.68 -3.62
C LEU A 43 11.51 18.50 -3.93
N GLN A 44 12.14 17.40 -4.34
CA GLN A 44 11.52 16.08 -4.45
C GLN A 44 12.18 15.13 -3.46
N LEU A 45 11.40 14.22 -2.87
CA LEU A 45 11.95 13.19 -2.00
C LEU A 45 12.52 12.05 -2.86
N GLU A 46 13.84 11.94 -2.89
CA GLU A 46 14.56 10.91 -3.65
C GLU A 46 14.88 9.67 -2.81
N ASN A 47 15.27 9.86 -1.55
CA ASN A 47 15.55 8.77 -0.61
C ASN A 47 15.07 9.11 0.80
N ARG A 48 14.91 8.11 1.67
CA ARG A 48 14.47 8.33 3.06
C ARG A 48 15.49 9.09 3.89
N THR A 49 16.78 8.92 3.61
CA THR A 49 17.88 9.64 4.28
C THR A 49 17.76 11.17 4.13
N PHE A 50 17.19 11.64 3.01
CA PHE A 50 16.91 13.04 2.74
C PHE A 50 16.02 13.69 3.82
N LEU A 51 15.10 12.92 4.41
CA LEU A 51 14.24 13.41 5.49
C LEU A 51 15.07 13.79 6.73
N VAL A 52 16.16 13.08 6.98
CA VAL A 52 17.05 13.36 8.11
C VAL A 52 18.06 14.44 7.76
N VAL A 53 18.75 14.31 6.62
CA VAL A 53 19.89 15.18 6.26
C VAL A 53 19.43 16.56 5.80
N THR A 54 18.42 16.63 4.92
CA THR A 54 18.00 17.89 4.29
C THR A 54 16.84 18.54 5.04
N TYR A 55 15.79 17.77 5.34
CA TYR A 55 14.62 18.28 6.05
C TYR A 55 14.85 18.41 7.57
N ASN A 56 15.91 17.81 8.11
CA ASN A 56 16.24 17.80 9.53
C ASN A 56 15.12 17.19 10.40
N MET A 57 14.57 16.05 9.95
CA MET A 57 13.58 15.30 10.72
C MET A 57 14.20 14.73 11.99
N GLY A 58 13.60 15.03 13.15
CA GLY A 58 14.07 14.50 14.42
C GLY A 58 14.02 12.97 14.48
N LYS A 59 15.02 12.35 15.12
CA LYS A 59 15.23 10.89 15.21
C LYS A 59 13.95 10.09 15.53
N CYS A 60 13.21 10.47 16.57
CA CYS A 60 11.99 9.76 16.95
C CYS A 60 10.88 9.85 15.89
N VAL A 61 10.79 10.98 15.17
CA VAL A 61 9.80 11.16 14.11
C VAL A 61 10.17 10.34 12.89
N PHE A 62 11.46 10.31 12.54
CA PHE A 62 11.95 9.49 11.44
C PHE A 62 11.75 8.01 11.72
N SER A 63 12.19 7.52 12.90
CA SER A 63 12.02 6.13 13.32
C SER A 63 10.55 5.67 13.33
N ASN A 64 9.62 6.57 13.66
CA ASN A 64 8.20 6.24 13.65
C ASN A 64 7.58 6.28 12.25
N SER A 65 8.11 7.07 11.31
CA SER A 65 7.43 7.37 10.05
C SER A 65 8.06 6.75 8.81
N ALA A 66 9.36 6.40 8.84
CA ALA A 66 10.14 6.08 7.66
C ALA A 66 9.55 4.92 6.84
N GLY A 67 9.15 3.81 7.48
CA GLY A 67 8.57 2.64 6.78
C GLY A 67 7.21 2.90 6.10
N PHE A 68 6.52 3.99 6.48
CA PHE A 68 5.21 4.35 5.95
C PHE A 68 5.27 5.43 4.87
N ILE A 69 6.45 6.04 4.66
CA ILE A 69 6.68 6.98 3.57
C ILE A 69 7.15 6.18 2.36
N LYS A 70 6.31 6.17 1.33
CA LYS A 70 6.55 5.47 0.07
C LYS A 70 7.32 6.37 -0.88
N ILE A 71 8.37 5.82 -1.50
CA ILE A 71 9.09 6.45 -2.59
C ILE A 71 8.98 5.56 -3.82
N ASN A 72 8.55 6.14 -4.94
CA ASN A 72 8.54 5.41 -6.21
C ASN A 72 9.92 5.49 -6.86
N THR A 73 10.79 4.53 -6.53
CA THR A 73 12.16 4.46 -7.06
C THR A 73 12.19 4.32 -8.58
N ASP A 74 11.19 3.66 -9.20
CA ASP A 74 11.12 3.51 -10.65
C ASP A 74 10.93 4.85 -11.37
N ALA A 75 10.23 5.81 -10.76
CA ALA A 75 10.10 7.16 -11.27
C ALA A 75 11.38 8.01 -11.06
N MET A 76 12.28 7.57 -10.18
CA MET A 76 13.52 8.27 -9.82
C MET A 76 14.76 7.72 -10.53
N LYS A 77 14.66 6.61 -11.29
CA LYS A 77 15.78 6.03 -12.08
C LYS A 77 16.43 6.99 -13.10
N GLN A 78 15.84 8.15 -13.33
CA GLN A 78 16.35 9.18 -14.25
C GLN A 78 17.20 10.26 -13.54
N SER A 79 17.27 10.25 -12.20
CA SER A 79 18.16 11.16 -11.46
C SER A 79 19.57 10.55 -11.30
N ASP A 80 20.59 11.39 -11.30
CA ASP A 80 22.00 11.00 -11.05
C ASP A 80 22.28 10.60 -9.59
N SER A 81 21.26 10.58 -8.73
CA SER A 81 21.40 10.29 -7.30
C SER A 81 21.41 8.79 -7.01
N TYR A 82 22.10 8.41 -5.93
CA TYR A 82 22.04 7.04 -5.41
C TYR A 82 20.60 6.69 -5.00
N ILE A 83 20.04 5.67 -5.64
CA ILE A 83 18.68 5.18 -5.37
C ILE A 83 18.77 3.95 -4.47
N GLU A 84 18.22 4.06 -3.27
CA GLU A 84 18.04 2.93 -2.37
C GLU A 84 16.77 2.17 -2.78
N ILE A 85 16.91 0.97 -3.34
CA ILE A 85 15.78 0.20 -3.89
C ILE A 85 14.79 -0.16 -2.79
N LEU A 86 15.28 -0.39 -1.57
CA LEU A 86 14.46 -0.72 -0.39
C LEU A 86 13.53 0.43 0.04
N ASP A 87 13.77 1.68 -0.39
CA ASP A 87 12.86 2.81 -0.14
C ASP A 87 11.48 2.64 -0.83
N SER A 88 11.41 1.75 -1.84
CA SER A 88 10.16 1.36 -2.49
C SER A 88 9.35 0.28 -1.75
N THR A 89 9.84 -0.17 -0.58
CA THR A 89 9.22 -1.21 0.26
C THR A 89 8.77 -0.66 1.61
N ARG A 90 8.03 -1.45 2.38
CA ARG A 90 7.70 -1.14 3.80
C ARG A 90 8.83 -1.43 4.78
N ILE A 91 9.93 -2.04 4.32
CA ILE A 91 11.07 -2.37 5.18
C ILE A 91 11.60 -1.07 5.78
N HIS A 92 11.76 -1.03 7.10
CA HIS A 92 12.26 0.14 7.79
C HIS A 92 13.79 0.28 7.57
N PRO A 93 14.36 1.50 7.47
CA PRO A 93 15.80 1.67 7.25
C PRO A 93 16.71 0.97 8.28
N GLU A 94 16.22 0.73 9.50
CA GLU A 94 16.96 -0.03 10.52
C GLU A 94 17.17 -1.51 10.17
N ALA A 95 16.35 -2.05 9.27
CA ALA A 95 16.34 -3.45 8.86
C ALA A 95 16.89 -3.67 7.43
N TYR A 96 17.46 -2.64 6.80
CA TYR A 96 18.02 -2.75 5.43
C TYR A 96 19.16 -3.75 5.34
N ASP A 97 20.00 -3.82 6.36
CA ASP A 97 21.10 -4.79 6.37
C ASP A 97 20.58 -6.24 6.45
N TRP A 98 19.45 -6.47 7.12
CA TRP A 98 18.82 -7.79 7.16
C TRP A 98 18.21 -8.17 5.81
N ALA A 99 17.57 -7.21 5.12
CA ALA A 99 17.04 -7.44 3.78
C ALA A 99 18.15 -7.75 2.76
N ARG A 100 19.30 -7.08 2.87
CA ARG A 100 20.49 -7.36 2.04
C ARG A 100 21.06 -8.75 2.29
N LYS A 101 21.25 -9.13 3.57
CA LYS A 101 21.70 -10.49 3.93
C LYS A 101 20.75 -11.56 3.45
N MET A 102 19.45 -11.39 3.69
CA MET A 102 18.41 -12.30 3.20
C MET A 102 18.47 -12.50 1.68
N ALA A 103 18.77 -11.43 0.93
CA ALA A 103 18.92 -11.52 -0.52
C ALA A 103 20.18 -12.27 -0.96
N VAL A 104 21.31 -12.06 -0.27
CA VAL A 104 22.58 -12.78 -0.51
C VAL A 104 22.41 -14.27 -0.22
N ASP A 105 21.83 -14.61 0.93
CA ASP A 105 21.62 -15.99 1.37
C ASP A 105 20.66 -16.73 0.45
N ALA A 106 19.56 -16.09 0.04
CA ALA A 106 18.60 -16.69 -0.90
C ALA A 106 19.17 -16.92 -2.31
N LEU A 107 20.29 -16.28 -2.67
CA LEU A 107 20.96 -16.49 -3.95
C LEU A 107 22.10 -17.52 -3.87
N ASP A 108 22.39 -18.08 -2.68
CA ASP A 108 23.54 -18.94 -2.40
C ASP A 108 24.87 -18.31 -2.87
N ILE A 109 24.98 -16.99 -2.73
CA ILE A 109 26.18 -16.26 -3.12
C ILE A 109 27.23 -16.51 -2.05
N GLU A 110 28.32 -17.18 -2.40
CA GLU A 110 29.46 -17.38 -1.48
C GLU A 110 30.02 -16.02 -1.01
N GLU A 111 30.35 -15.92 0.29
CA GLU A 111 30.98 -14.73 0.90
C GLU A 111 32.29 -14.30 0.22
N SER A 112 32.91 -15.19 -0.57
CA SER A 112 34.13 -14.97 -1.35
C SER A 112 33.90 -14.21 -2.67
N SER A 113 32.64 -14.05 -3.09
CA SER A 113 32.30 -13.39 -4.34
C SER A 113 32.27 -11.86 -4.19
N GLU A 114 32.72 -11.15 -5.23
CA GLU A 114 32.70 -9.67 -5.27
C GLU A 114 31.30 -9.09 -5.55
N MET A 115 30.23 -9.87 -5.38
CA MET A 115 28.89 -9.39 -5.71
C MET A 115 28.38 -8.42 -4.62
N GLU A 116 28.20 -7.17 -5.00
CA GLU A 116 27.64 -6.15 -4.12
C GLU A 116 26.23 -6.53 -3.64
N PRO A 117 25.89 -6.38 -2.35
CA PRO A 117 24.56 -6.72 -1.81
C PRO A 117 23.40 -6.00 -2.51
N SER A 118 23.64 -4.81 -3.07
CA SER A 118 22.65 -4.08 -3.88
C SER A 118 22.32 -4.81 -5.18
N ALA A 119 23.29 -5.48 -5.81
CA ALA A 119 23.06 -6.28 -7.01
C ALA A 119 22.29 -7.56 -6.69
N ALA A 120 22.52 -8.17 -5.53
CA ALA A 120 21.73 -9.31 -5.04
C ALA A 120 20.25 -8.93 -4.87
N LEU A 121 19.96 -7.75 -4.30
CA LEU A 121 18.59 -7.24 -4.18
C LEU A 121 17.90 -7.08 -5.54
N GLU A 122 18.59 -6.53 -6.54
CA GLU A 122 18.05 -6.39 -7.90
C GLU A 122 17.69 -7.75 -8.51
N GLN A 123 18.53 -8.76 -8.33
CA GLN A 123 18.28 -10.12 -8.81
C GLN A 123 17.08 -10.76 -8.09
N ILE A 124 16.97 -10.58 -6.77
CA ILE A 124 15.82 -11.07 -6.00
C ILE A 124 14.51 -10.41 -6.45
N PHE A 125 14.52 -9.11 -6.79
CA PHE A 125 13.33 -8.46 -7.33
C PHE A 125 12.94 -8.98 -8.72
N GLN A 126 13.89 -9.53 -9.50
CA GLN A 126 13.61 -10.19 -10.77
C GLN A 126 13.16 -11.64 -10.59
N ASN A 127 13.67 -12.33 -9.56
CA ASN A 127 13.38 -13.74 -9.27
C ASN A 127 13.09 -13.96 -7.79
N SER A 128 11.88 -13.61 -7.37
CA SER A 128 11.45 -13.69 -5.97
C SER A 128 11.11 -15.11 -5.50
N GLU A 129 11.07 -16.11 -6.40
CA GLU A 129 10.77 -17.50 -6.05
C GLU A 129 11.82 -18.09 -5.10
N ARG A 130 13.10 -17.70 -5.25
CA ARG A 130 14.20 -18.18 -4.41
C ARG A 130 14.04 -17.85 -2.92
N LEU A 131 13.29 -16.80 -2.59
CA LEU A 131 13.00 -16.44 -1.20
C LEU A 131 12.09 -17.46 -0.49
N LYS A 132 11.40 -18.34 -1.23
CA LYS A 132 10.52 -19.36 -0.63
C LYS A 132 11.29 -20.52 -0.03
N ASP A 133 12.48 -20.80 -0.57
CA ASP A 133 13.32 -21.92 -0.17
C ASP A 133 14.17 -21.58 1.07
N LEU A 134 14.21 -20.31 1.46
CA LEU A 134 14.93 -19.84 2.64
C LEU A 134 14.21 -20.20 3.94
N ASP A 135 14.91 -20.92 4.83
CA ASP A 135 14.45 -21.21 6.19
C ASP A 135 14.64 -19.98 7.09
N LEU A 136 13.57 -19.19 7.25
CA LEU A 136 13.58 -17.99 8.06
C LEU A 136 13.70 -18.27 9.57
N ASP A 137 13.30 -19.45 10.03
CA ASP A 137 13.37 -19.78 11.45
C ASP A 137 14.83 -20.08 11.84
N ALA A 138 15.56 -20.80 10.99
CA ALA A 138 17.00 -20.99 11.13
C ALA A 138 17.76 -19.65 11.08
N PHE A 139 17.44 -18.80 10.09
CA PHE A 139 18.03 -17.46 9.96
C PHE A 139 17.75 -16.58 11.18
N ALA A 140 16.53 -16.64 11.75
CA ALA A 140 16.17 -15.92 12.96
C ALA A 140 16.99 -16.39 14.18
N VAL A 141 17.30 -17.68 14.30
CA VAL A 141 18.14 -18.22 15.39
C VAL A 141 19.57 -17.69 15.30
N GLU A 142 20.13 -17.61 14.10
CA GLU A 142 21.46 -17.02 13.88
C GLU A 142 21.49 -15.52 14.25
N LEU A 143 20.47 -14.79 13.82
CA LEU A 143 20.30 -13.37 14.14
C LEU A 143 20.01 -13.11 15.64
N LYS A 144 19.36 -14.02 16.35
CA LYS A 144 19.07 -13.86 17.79
C LYS A 144 20.35 -13.78 18.64
N ASN A 145 21.45 -14.34 18.14
CA ASN A 145 22.76 -14.21 18.77
C ASN A 145 23.38 -12.81 18.59
N THR A 146 22.81 -11.97 17.70
CA THR A 146 23.11 -10.54 17.61
C THR A 146 22.16 -9.69 18.48
N MET A 147 22.59 -8.47 18.83
CA MET A 147 22.01 -7.57 19.85
C MET A 147 20.54 -7.11 19.66
N TYR A 148 19.77 -7.68 18.72
CA TYR A 148 18.49 -7.13 18.23
C TYR A 148 17.23 -7.88 18.70
N GLY A 149 17.38 -8.88 19.58
CA GLY A 149 16.24 -9.63 20.12
C GLY A 149 15.62 -10.58 19.09
N ASP A 150 14.38 -11.02 19.36
CA ASP A 150 13.64 -11.91 18.46
C ASP A 150 13.00 -11.10 17.32
N GLN A 151 13.50 -11.31 16.10
CA GLN A 151 13.08 -10.59 14.89
C GLN A 151 12.41 -11.51 13.87
N SER A 152 11.97 -12.70 14.29
CA SER A 152 11.34 -13.70 13.43
C SER A 152 10.22 -13.10 12.57
N ILE A 153 9.25 -12.41 13.18
CA ILE A 153 8.13 -11.77 12.47
C ILE A 153 8.63 -10.75 11.43
N THR A 154 9.59 -9.90 11.80
CA THR A 154 10.17 -8.89 10.91
C THR A 154 10.80 -9.53 9.67
N LEU A 155 11.43 -10.69 9.79
CA LEU A 155 12.00 -11.42 8.66
C LEU A 155 10.91 -11.93 7.70
N TYR A 156 9.79 -12.43 8.22
CA TYR A 156 8.63 -12.80 7.38
C TYR A 156 8.07 -11.59 6.63
N ASP A 157 7.98 -10.42 7.28
CA ASP A 157 7.53 -9.19 6.67
C ASP A 157 8.51 -8.68 5.59
N ILE A 158 9.81 -8.75 5.84
CA ILE A 158 10.86 -8.43 4.86
C ILE A 158 10.72 -9.33 3.63
N ARG A 159 10.59 -10.65 3.82
CA ARG A 159 10.39 -11.59 2.70
C ARG A 159 9.16 -11.24 1.87
N ALA A 160 8.04 -10.92 2.55
CA ALA A 160 6.80 -10.53 1.87
C ALA A 160 6.97 -9.26 1.03
N GLU A 161 7.67 -8.25 1.55
CA GLU A 161 7.95 -7.00 0.85
C GLU A 161 8.96 -7.15 -0.30
N LEU A 162 9.99 -7.99 -0.14
CA LEU A 162 10.92 -8.32 -1.22
C LEU A 162 10.22 -9.07 -2.36
N THR A 163 9.23 -9.91 -2.02
CA THR A 163 8.42 -10.62 -3.03
C THR A 163 7.45 -9.67 -3.75
N HIS A 164 6.75 -8.81 -3.01
CA HIS A 164 5.77 -7.87 -3.56
C HIS A 164 5.90 -6.49 -2.91
N ARG A 165 6.68 -5.61 -3.56
CA ARG A 165 6.94 -4.25 -3.09
C ARG A 165 5.65 -3.48 -2.82
N TYR A 166 5.46 -3.04 -1.58
CA TYR A 166 4.35 -2.18 -1.19
C TYR A 166 2.96 -2.68 -1.62
N LYS A 167 2.75 -4.01 -1.63
CA LYS A 167 1.47 -4.63 -2.02
C LYS A 167 0.31 -4.03 -1.24
N ASP A 168 -0.77 -3.68 -1.93
CA ASP A 168 -1.99 -3.20 -1.27
C ASP A 168 -2.68 -4.36 -0.56
N VAL A 169 -2.80 -4.25 0.76
CA VAL A 169 -3.40 -5.27 1.63
C VAL A 169 -4.89 -5.04 1.86
N ARG A 170 -5.45 -3.95 1.34
CA ARG A 170 -6.88 -3.65 1.49
C ARG A 170 -7.74 -4.64 0.72
N ILE A 171 -8.95 -4.84 1.24
CA ILE A 171 -9.99 -5.56 0.52
C ILE A 171 -10.27 -4.80 -0.79
N ARG A 172 -10.44 -5.55 -1.87
CA ARG A 172 -10.80 -4.95 -3.17
C ARG A 172 -12.14 -4.25 -3.04
N TYR A 173 -12.31 -3.15 -3.77
CA TYR A 173 -13.59 -2.47 -3.83
C TYR A 173 -14.66 -3.41 -4.39
N GLU A 174 -15.75 -3.56 -3.65
CA GLU A 174 -16.94 -4.28 -4.07
C GLU A 174 -18.02 -3.26 -4.45
N PRO A 175 -18.58 -3.33 -5.67
CA PRO A 175 -19.67 -2.43 -6.05
C PRO A 175 -20.91 -2.73 -5.22
N PRO A 176 -21.79 -1.73 -5.00
CA PRO A 176 -23.03 -1.93 -4.24
C PRO A 176 -23.87 -3.05 -4.84
N THR A 177 -24.43 -3.89 -3.98
CA THR A 177 -25.34 -4.95 -4.40
C THR A 177 -26.67 -4.36 -4.91
N PRO A 178 -27.50 -5.12 -5.64
CA PRO A 178 -28.85 -4.65 -6.01
C PRO A 178 -29.71 -4.24 -4.81
N GLU A 179 -29.52 -4.88 -3.65
CA GLU A 179 -30.20 -4.53 -2.40
C GLU A 179 -29.69 -3.20 -1.85
N ASP A 180 -28.38 -2.96 -1.87
CA ASP A 180 -27.79 -1.67 -1.52
C ASP A 180 -28.29 -0.57 -2.45
N LEU A 181 -28.33 -0.82 -3.76
CA LEU A 181 -28.85 0.13 -4.74
C LEU A 181 -30.32 0.46 -4.49
N PHE A 182 -31.15 -0.56 -4.22
CA PHE A 182 -32.54 -0.36 -3.84
C PHE A 182 -32.64 0.52 -2.60
N HIS A 183 -31.85 0.24 -1.56
CA HIS A 183 -31.79 1.06 -0.35
C HIS A 183 -31.30 2.49 -0.63
N PHE A 184 -30.28 2.67 -1.48
CA PHE A 184 -29.74 4.00 -1.78
C PHE A 184 -30.75 4.90 -2.46
N ILE A 185 -31.56 4.34 -3.37
CA ILE A 185 -32.56 5.06 -4.17
C ILE A 185 -33.84 5.29 -3.38
N THR A 186 -34.35 4.24 -2.72
CA THR A 186 -35.68 4.28 -2.06
C THR A 186 -35.62 4.69 -0.59
N LYS A 187 -34.43 4.58 0.04
CA LYS A 187 -34.23 4.66 1.50
C LYS A 187 -34.98 3.59 2.29
N GLU A 188 -35.55 2.60 1.62
CA GLU A 188 -36.20 1.45 2.24
C GLU A 188 -35.14 0.46 2.73
N THR A 189 -35.40 -0.15 3.88
CA THR A 189 -34.55 -1.17 4.51
C THR A 189 -35.30 -2.50 4.57
N PRO A 190 -34.63 -3.63 4.84
CA PRO A 190 -35.31 -4.90 5.08
C PRO A 190 -36.35 -4.86 6.22
N ALA A 191 -36.30 -3.86 7.13
CA ALA A 191 -37.35 -3.67 8.13
C ALA A 191 -38.60 -2.96 7.57
N THR A 192 -38.41 -2.06 6.60
CA THR A 192 -39.49 -1.24 6.03
C THR A 192 -40.04 -1.81 4.72
N PHE A 193 -39.28 -2.62 3.99
CA PHE A 193 -39.67 -3.28 2.75
C PHE A 193 -38.97 -4.64 2.62
N HIS A 194 -39.75 -5.72 2.73
CA HIS A 194 -39.26 -7.09 2.62
C HIS A 194 -40.28 -8.00 1.94
N LEU A 195 -39.83 -9.18 1.50
CA LEU A 195 -40.71 -10.22 0.97
C LEU A 195 -41.83 -10.55 1.96
N GLY A 196 -43.07 -10.53 1.48
CA GLY A 196 -44.26 -10.78 2.31
C GLY A 196 -44.79 -9.57 3.09
N LYS A 197 -44.17 -8.39 2.99
CA LYS A 197 -44.70 -7.17 3.63
C LYS A 197 -45.90 -6.61 2.84
N LEU A 198 -46.96 -6.25 3.57
CA LEU A 198 -48.08 -5.50 3.01
C LEU A 198 -47.68 -4.04 2.83
N ILE A 199 -47.82 -3.54 1.60
CA ILE A 199 -47.49 -2.16 1.21
C ILE A 199 -48.70 -1.52 0.53
N GLN A 200 -48.88 -0.23 0.75
CA GLN A 200 -49.90 0.55 0.03
C GLN A 200 -49.31 1.00 -1.31
N CYS A 201 -50.04 0.77 -2.40
CA CYS A 201 -49.63 1.19 -3.74
C CYS A 201 -50.76 1.95 -4.44
N GLN A 202 -50.39 2.83 -5.37
CA GLN A 202 -51.33 3.52 -6.25
C GLN A 202 -51.22 2.92 -7.65
N VAL A 203 -52.37 2.59 -8.26
CA VAL A 203 -52.41 2.14 -9.66
C VAL A 203 -52.08 3.32 -10.57
N PHE A 204 -51.01 3.22 -11.35
CA PHE A 204 -50.56 4.28 -12.26
C PHE A 204 -50.97 4.03 -13.72
N ASP A 205 -50.94 2.79 -14.19
CA ASP A 205 -51.28 2.46 -15.58
C ASP A 205 -51.78 1.01 -15.71
N PHE A 206 -52.48 0.71 -16.80
CA PHE A 206 -52.97 -0.62 -17.15
C PHE A 206 -52.30 -1.11 -18.43
N ALA A 207 -51.45 -2.13 -18.32
CA ALA A 207 -50.89 -2.79 -19.49
C ALA A 207 -52.00 -3.52 -20.27
N ARG A 208 -52.36 -3.02 -21.45
CA ARG A 208 -53.31 -3.68 -22.36
C ARG A 208 -52.54 -4.52 -23.37
N LYS A 209 -52.88 -5.80 -23.45
CA LYS A 209 -52.43 -6.64 -24.56
C LYS A 209 -53.16 -6.18 -25.82
N LEU A 210 -52.43 -5.99 -26.92
CA LEU A 210 -53.06 -5.78 -28.22
C LEU A 210 -54.00 -6.94 -28.53
N PRO A 211 -55.24 -6.67 -28.99
CA PRO A 211 -56.17 -7.72 -29.32
C PRO A 211 -55.57 -8.61 -30.41
N THR A 212 -55.75 -9.92 -30.25
CA THR A 212 -55.32 -10.87 -31.28
C THR A 212 -56.21 -10.72 -32.52
N PRO A 213 -55.74 -11.06 -33.74
CA PRO A 213 -56.52 -10.90 -34.97
C PRO A 213 -57.91 -11.55 -34.90
N SER A 214 -58.01 -12.71 -34.25
CA SER A 214 -59.26 -13.43 -34.00
C SER A 214 -60.22 -12.71 -33.05
N GLN A 215 -59.74 -11.82 -32.18
CA GLN A 215 -60.57 -10.98 -31.31
C GLN A 215 -61.00 -9.67 -32.00
N LEU A 216 -60.28 -9.24 -33.04
CA LEU A 216 -60.68 -8.12 -33.89
C LEU A 216 -61.77 -8.54 -34.90
N GLU A 217 -61.76 -9.79 -35.34
CA GLU A 217 -62.78 -10.34 -36.25
C GLU A 217 -64.13 -10.64 -35.57
N ALA A 218 -64.18 -10.69 -34.23
CA ALA A 218 -65.37 -11.03 -33.45
C ALA A 218 -66.13 -9.80 -32.89
N ALA A 219 -65.71 -8.58 -33.23
CA ALA A 219 -66.32 -7.32 -32.82
C ALA A 219 -67.01 -6.63 -34.00
#